data_AF-A0A3C2AMZ3-F1
#
_entry.id   AF-A0A3C2AMZ3-F1
#
_cell.length_a   1.000
_cell.length_b   1.000
_cell.length_c   1.000
_cell.angle_alpha   90.00
_cell.angle_beta   90.00
_cell.angle_gamma   90.00
#
_symmetry.space_group_name_H-M   'P 1'
#
loop_
_entity.id
_entity.type
_entity.pdbx_description
1 polymer ?
#
loop_
_entity_poly.entity_id
_entity_poly.type
_entity_poly.pdbx_seq_one_letter_code
_entity_poly.pdbx_strand_id
1 'polypeptide(L)'
;MNGLIDIKKDLKQKEEWISEESPDVCSLDDLIDYAIYGLKRCEDYCGSEDYCGEESCFCVRARMPSPKHYELYEELRAVGQELAWLTILGNFSQDLIPNGIIKKETIK
;
A
#
# COMPACT_ATOMS: atom_id res chain seq x y z
N MET A 1 -9.26 -19.96 1.86
CA MET A 1 -10.23 -20.06 0.75
C MET A 1 -9.62 -20.96 -0.32
N ASN A 2 -10.04 -22.22 -0.42
CA ASN A 2 -9.59 -23.15 -1.45
C ASN A 2 -10.51 -23.07 -2.68
N GLY A 3 -10.55 -21.89 -3.31
CA GLY A 3 -11.19 -21.72 -4.61
C GLY A 3 -10.14 -21.89 -5.70
N LEU A 4 -10.26 -22.96 -6.49
CA LEU A 4 -9.41 -23.21 -7.65
C LEU A 4 -9.58 -22.02 -8.61
N ILE A 5 -8.56 -21.16 -8.71
CA ILE A 5 -8.60 -19.98 -9.58
C ILE A 5 -8.75 -20.46 -11.02
N ASP A 6 -9.74 -19.93 -11.74
CA ASP A 6 -9.82 -20.10 -13.19
C ASP A 6 -8.75 -19.23 -13.83
N ILE A 7 -7.59 -19.84 -14.10
CA ILE A 7 -6.40 -19.16 -14.63
C ILE A 7 -6.71 -18.43 -15.94
N LYS A 8 -7.54 -19.01 -16.82
CA LYS A 8 -7.87 -18.38 -18.10
C LYS A 8 -8.69 -17.11 -17.90
N LYS A 9 -9.67 -17.17 -16.99
CA LYS A 9 -10.47 -16.00 -16.64
C LYS A 9 -9.62 -14.92 -15.98
N ASP A 10 -8.71 -15.30 -15.09
CA ASP A 10 -7.87 -14.37 -14.35
C ASP A 10 -6.88 -13.62 -15.26
N LEU A 11 -6.24 -14.35 -16.19
CA LEU A 11 -5.39 -13.76 -17.22
C LEU A 11 -6.16 -12.78 -18.13
N LYS A 12 -7.38 -13.14 -18.54
CA LYS A 12 -8.24 -12.25 -19.35
C LYS A 12 -8.56 -10.96 -18.60
N GLN A 13 -8.91 -11.05 -17.31
CA GLN A 13 -9.16 -9.86 -16.49
C GLN A 13 -7.90 -9.01 -16.26
N LYS A 14 -6.72 -9.64 -16.20
CA LYS A 14 -5.44 -8.90 -16.19
C LYS A 14 -5.25 -8.13 -17.50
N GLU A 15 -5.45 -8.78 -18.64
CA GLU A 15 -5.31 -8.15 -19.96
C GLU A 15 -6.26 -6.96 -20.11
N GLU A 16 -7.53 -7.13 -19.70
CA GLU A 16 -8.53 -6.05 -19.68
C GLU A 16 -8.05 -4.86 -18.83
N TRP A 17 -7.60 -5.13 -17.60
CA TRP A 17 -7.09 -4.12 -16.68
C TRP A 17 -5.85 -3.36 -17.18
N ILE A 18 -4.97 -4.01 -17.96
CA ILE A 18 -3.81 -3.36 -18.58
C ILE A 18 -4.25 -2.50 -19.78
N SER A 19 -5.21 -3.00 -20.56
CA SER A 19 -5.61 -2.39 -21.83
C SER A 19 -6.55 -1.18 -21.69
N GLU A 20 -7.29 -1.10 -20.60
CA GLU A 20 -8.29 -0.05 -20.37
C GLU A 20 -7.76 1.00 -19.38
N GLU A 21 -7.88 2.28 -19.73
CA GLU A 21 -8.00 3.32 -18.70
C GLU A 21 -9.39 3.15 -18.10
N SER A 22 -9.47 2.36 -17.02
CA SER A 22 -10.73 2.08 -16.34
C SER A 22 -11.47 3.40 -16.03
N PRO A 23 -12.79 3.48 -16.31
CA PRO A 23 -13.60 4.62 -15.91
C PRO A 23 -13.76 4.72 -14.39
N ASP A 24 -13.38 3.68 -13.64
CA ASP A 24 -13.48 3.66 -12.19
C ASP A 24 -12.42 4.54 -11.54
N VAL A 25 -12.85 5.28 -10.53
CA VAL A 25 -12.00 6.19 -9.76
C VAL A 25 -11.56 5.48 -8.48
N CYS A 26 -10.27 5.36 -8.24
CA CYS A 26 -9.75 5.05 -6.91
C CYS A 26 -9.97 6.29 -6.04
N SER A 27 -10.72 6.17 -4.95
CA SER A 27 -10.90 7.33 -4.08
C SER A 27 -9.56 7.73 -3.47
N LEU A 28 -9.33 9.03 -3.31
CA LEU A 28 -8.09 9.53 -2.71
C LEU A 28 -7.91 9.01 -1.28
N ASP A 29 -9.01 8.88 -0.53
CA ASP A 29 -9.00 8.36 0.84
C ASP A 29 -8.54 6.89 0.88
N ASP A 30 -9.06 6.04 -0.02
CA ASP A 30 -8.60 4.63 -0.12
C ASP A 30 -7.11 4.56 -0.48
N LEU A 31 -6.66 5.41 -1.40
CA LEU A 31 -5.26 5.44 -1.82
C LEU A 31 -4.32 5.85 -0.67
N ILE A 32 -4.72 6.84 0.14
CA ILE A 32 -4.01 7.26 1.35
C ILE A 32 -3.97 6.12 2.37
N ASP A 33 -5.11 5.47 2.60
CA ASP A 33 -5.19 4.35 3.54
C ASP A 33 -4.27 3.20 3.10
N TYR A 34 -4.26 2.86 1.80
CA TYR A 34 -3.34 1.86 1.28
C TYR A 34 -1.89 2.31 1.44
N ALA A 35 -1.56 3.57 1.17
CA ALA A 35 -0.20 4.08 1.33
C ALA A 35 0.30 3.96 2.79
N ILE A 36 -0.54 4.28 3.78
CA ILE A 36 -0.17 4.24 5.21
C ILE A 36 -0.18 2.80 5.74
N TYR A 37 -1.27 2.06 5.54
CA TYR A 37 -1.48 0.76 6.19
C TYR A 37 -1.03 -0.43 5.34
N GLY A 38 -0.94 -0.23 4.02
CA GLY A 38 -0.53 -1.23 3.05
C GLY A 38 -1.73 -1.82 2.33
N LEU A 39 -1.53 -2.17 1.07
CA LEU A 39 -2.56 -2.85 0.29
C LEU A 39 -2.80 -4.26 0.87
N LYS A 40 -4.05 -4.57 1.22
CA LYS A 40 -4.39 -5.91 1.72
C LYS A 40 -4.27 -6.96 0.61
N ARG A 41 -3.35 -7.91 0.79
CA ARG A 41 -3.10 -9.05 -0.09
C ARG A 41 -3.41 -10.37 0.61
N CYS A 42 -3.31 -11.48 -0.11
CA CYS A 42 -3.31 -12.81 0.50
C CYS A 42 -2.10 -12.92 1.44
N GLU A 43 -2.29 -13.49 2.64
CA GLU A 43 -1.24 -13.53 3.68
C GLU A 43 -0.14 -14.55 3.37
N ASP A 44 -0.49 -15.73 2.86
CA ASP A 44 0.47 -16.83 2.64
C ASP A 44 0.73 -17.13 1.17
N TYR A 45 -0.33 -17.22 0.36
CA TYR A 45 -0.25 -17.64 -1.04
C TYR A 45 -1.31 -16.93 -1.89
N CYS A 46 -0.87 -16.34 -3.00
CA CYS A 46 -1.73 -15.75 -4.01
C CYS A 46 -1.61 -16.53 -5.32
N GLY A 47 -2.56 -17.44 -5.59
CA GLY A 47 -2.51 -18.19 -6.85
C GLY A 47 -2.69 -17.32 -8.11
N SER A 48 -3.17 -16.08 -7.97
CA SER A 48 -3.20 -15.13 -9.09
C SER A 48 -1.80 -14.57 -9.39
N GLU A 49 -0.99 -14.34 -8.36
CA GLU A 49 0.38 -13.84 -8.49
C GLU A 49 1.27 -14.79 -9.29
N ASP A 50 1.13 -16.10 -9.11
CA ASP A 50 1.90 -17.11 -9.85
C ASP A 50 1.75 -16.98 -11.39
N TYR A 51 0.59 -16.54 -11.89
CA TYR A 51 0.29 -16.47 -13.33
C TYR A 51 0.18 -15.03 -13.85
N CYS A 52 -0.30 -14.11 -13.02
CA CYS A 52 -0.47 -12.71 -13.37
C CYS A 52 0.77 -11.88 -12.99
N GLY A 53 1.58 -12.31 -12.03
CA GLY A 53 2.67 -11.52 -11.46
C GLY A 53 2.22 -10.69 -10.26
N GLU A 54 3.19 -10.32 -9.44
CA GLU A 54 2.98 -9.67 -8.14
C GLU A 54 2.14 -8.39 -8.25
N GLU A 55 2.53 -7.51 -9.16
CA GLU A 55 1.96 -6.17 -9.37
C GLU A 55 0.61 -6.19 -10.11
N SER A 56 0.16 -7.35 -10.60
CA SER A 56 -1.12 -7.45 -11.34
C SER A 56 -1.96 -8.66 -10.91
N CYS A 57 -1.66 -9.23 -9.74
CA CYS A 57 -2.49 -10.23 -9.13
C CYS A 57 -3.89 -9.67 -8.85
N PHE A 58 -4.86 -10.57 -8.67
CA PHE A 58 -6.25 -10.19 -8.36
C PHE A 58 -6.35 -9.26 -7.13
N CYS A 59 -5.49 -9.40 -6.13
CA CYS A 59 -5.49 -8.51 -4.96
C CYS A 59 -5.27 -7.05 -5.32
N VAL A 60 -4.39 -6.79 -6.29
CA VAL A 60 -4.09 -5.46 -6.82
C VAL A 60 -5.26 -4.98 -7.69
N ARG A 61 -5.64 -5.77 -8.69
CA ARG A 61 -6.68 -5.39 -9.67
C ARG A 61 -8.07 -5.20 -9.05
N ALA A 62 -8.34 -5.83 -7.91
CA ALA A 62 -9.59 -5.63 -7.17
C ALA A 62 -9.68 -4.29 -6.43
N ARG A 63 -8.58 -3.53 -6.34
CA ARG A 63 -8.49 -2.27 -5.58
C ARG A 63 -8.00 -1.10 -6.41
N MET A 64 -7.19 -1.39 -7.43
CA MET A 64 -6.62 -0.40 -8.33
C MET A 64 -7.38 -0.43 -9.65
N PRO A 65 -7.90 0.71 -10.13
CA PRO A 65 -8.59 0.78 -11.41
C PRO A 65 -7.70 0.47 -12.61
N SER A 66 -6.40 0.77 -12.52
CA SER A 66 -5.44 0.57 -13.61
C SER A 66 -4.00 0.42 -13.08
N PRO A 67 -3.04 -0.04 -13.90
CA PRO A 67 -1.63 -0.13 -13.53
C PRO A 67 -1.07 1.19 -13.00
N LYS A 68 -1.42 2.32 -13.63
CA LYS A 68 -0.98 3.66 -13.21
C LYS A 68 -1.40 4.01 -11.78
N HIS A 69 -2.57 3.55 -11.33
CA HIS A 69 -3.01 3.76 -9.95
C HIS A 69 -2.20 2.91 -8.96
N TYR A 70 -1.78 1.71 -9.37
CA TYR A 70 -0.89 0.88 -8.57
C TYR A 70 0.51 1.49 -8.48
N GLU A 71 1.07 1.99 -9.58
CA GLU A 71 2.35 2.71 -9.61
C GLU A 71 2.31 3.93 -8.65
N LEU A 72 1.26 4.74 -8.71
CA LEU A 72 1.07 5.87 -7.81
C LEU A 72 0.95 5.41 -6.34
N TYR A 73 0.25 4.31 -6.08
CA TYR A 73 0.20 3.71 -4.75
C TYR A 73 1.60 3.34 -4.24
N GLU A 74 2.48 2.76 -5.08
CA GLU A 74 3.82 2.38 -4.66
C GLU A 74 4.69 3.59 -4.30
N GLU A 75 4.60 4.67 -5.08
CA GLU A 75 5.23 5.95 -4.76
C GLU A 75 4.71 6.51 -3.43
N LEU A 76 3.39 6.54 -3.25
CA LEU A 76 2.77 7.01 -2.02
C LEU A 76 3.09 6.11 -0.82
N ARG A 77 3.21 4.80 -1.03
CA ARG A 77 3.57 3.82 0.01
C ARG A 77 4.97 4.08 0.53
N ALA A 78 5.92 4.37 -0.35
CA ALA A 78 7.28 4.73 0.06
C ALA A 78 7.28 5.98 0.97
N VAL A 79 6.56 7.02 0.56
CA VAL A 79 6.40 8.24 1.37
C VAL A 79 5.62 7.97 2.66
N GLY A 80 4.54 7.21 2.60
CA GLY A 80 3.69 6.86 3.73
C GLY A 80 4.44 6.08 4.81
N GLN A 81 5.36 5.19 4.42
CA GLN A 81 6.25 4.50 5.35
C GLN A 81 7.21 5.46 6.07
N GLU A 82 7.80 6.43 5.36
CA GLU A 82 8.63 7.46 5.98
C GLU A 82 7.83 8.32 6.96
N LEU A 83 6.61 8.73 6.58
CA LEU A 83 5.72 9.51 7.45
C LEU A 83 5.28 8.72 8.69
N ALA A 84 4.99 7.42 8.55
CA ALA A 84 4.63 6.55 9.67
C ALA A 84 5.78 6.47 10.69
N TRP A 85 7.04 6.44 10.24
CA TRP A 85 8.19 6.51 11.13
C TRP A 85 8.26 7.83 11.89
N LEU A 86 7.94 8.96 11.25
CA LEU A 86 7.87 10.26 11.95
C LEU A 86 6.78 10.28 13.02
N THR A 87 5.61 9.69 12.76
CA THR A 87 4.56 9.54 13.77
C THR A 87 5.03 8.69 14.94
N ILE A 88 5.69 7.55 14.68
CA ILE A 88 6.26 6.68 15.72
C ILE A 88 7.31 7.43 16.54
N LEU A 89 8.24 8.14 15.88
CA LEU A 89 9.26 8.95 16.55
C LEU A 89 8.64 10.08 17.38
N GLY A 90 7.59 10.73 16.87
CA GLY A 90 6.84 11.76 17.59
C GLY A 90 6.20 11.20 18.87
N ASN A 91 5.56 10.04 18.77
CA ASN A 91 4.97 9.35 19.91
C ASN A 91 6.04 8.94 20.93
N PHE A 92 7.16 8.34 20.49
CA PHE A 92 8.29 8.04 21.38
C PHE A 92 8.85 9.31 22.04
N SER A 93 8.99 10.40 21.30
CA SER A 93 9.44 11.68 21.86
C SER A 93 8.51 12.15 22.98
N GLN A 94 7.20 12.12 22.76
CA GLN A 94 6.21 12.46 23.79
C GLN A 94 6.27 11.50 25.00
N ASP A 95 6.42 10.21 24.75
CA ASP A 95 6.56 9.16 25.78
C ASP A 95 7.91 9.20 26.52
N LEU A 96 8.93 9.85 25.96
CA LEU A 96 10.22 10.14 26.60
C LEU A 96 10.23 11.49 27.34
N ILE A 97 9.25 12.37 27.07
CA ILE A 97 8.97 13.58 27.85
C ILE A 97 8.04 13.29 29.05
N PRO A 98 8.32 12.28 29.90
CA PRO A 98 7.97 12.38 31.32
C PRO A 98 9.11 12.98 32.15
N ASN A 99 10.37 12.90 31.68
CA ASN A 99 11.56 13.31 32.43
C ASN A 99 12.62 14.04 31.58
N GLY A 100 12.19 15.03 30.80
CA GLY A 100 12.99 16.19 30.38
C GLY A 100 14.29 15.91 29.60
N ILE A 101 14.30 16.28 28.31
CA ILE A 101 15.54 16.76 27.69
C ILE A 101 15.94 18.02 28.48
N ILE A 102 16.88 17.88 29.41
CA ILE A 102 17.50 19.02 30.08
C ILE A 102 18.22 19.78 28.96
N LYS A 103 17.65 20.92 28.54
CA LYS A 103 18.38 21.90 27.74
C LYS A 103 19.70 22.14 28.46
N LYS A 104 20.83 21.85 27.83
CA LYS A 104 22.12 22.36 28.29
C LYS A 104 21.97 23.88 28.35
N GLU A 105 21.84 24.44 29.54
CA GLU A 105 21.93 25.87 29.73
C GLU A 105 23.32 26.29 29.26
N THR A 106 23.34 27.13 28.23
CA THR A 106 24.57 27.76 27.76
C THR A 106 25.03 28.71 28.85
N ILE A 107 25.94 28.26 29.70
CA ILE A 107 26.62 29.13 30.67
C ILE A 107 27.38 30.18 29.84
N LYS A 108 26.95 31.44 29.95
CA LYS A 108 27.68 32.61 29.46
C LYS A 108 28.65 33.09 30.52
#